data_AF-A0A240TPP6-F1
#
_entry.id   AF-A0A240TPP6-F1
#
_cell.length_a   1.000
_cell.length_b   1.000
_cell.length_c   1.000
_cell.angle_alpha   90.00
_cell.angle_beta   90.00
_cell.angle_gamma   90.00
#
_symmetry.space_group_name_H-M   'P 1'
#
loop_
_entity.id
_entity.type
_entity.pdbx_description
1 polymer ?
#
loop_
_entity_poly.entity_id
_entity_poly.type
_entity_poly.pdbx_seq_one_letter_code
_entity_poly.pdbx_strand_id
1 'polypeptide(L)'
;MGRKSSIDRLDAEIKAYIQAMLALGSMTLDELIADLQARYPAAATAGDLPSRSAVGRYGQKLERRLSAIRASTEAAKMIQAHAGDDKDARSEALTAMVQTELFEAILALQEADEIGEDGEKPDPGERVALLSKAAKNIATLTRSSINLKEFQAKVEEATRKKLLAEQQANLEQIAKAQGMGQEQLDFWMKNFLGIK
;
A
#
# COMPACT_ATOMS: atom_id res chain seq x y z
N MET A 1 -23.86 -15.85 3.28
CA MET A 1 -22.85 -15.82 2.20
C MET A 1 -23.46 -15.09 1.02
N GLY A 2 -23.13 -13.81 0.86
CA GLY A 2 -23.37 -13.05 -0.35
C GLY A 2 -22.90 -13.88 -1.53
N ARG A 3 -23.80 -14.08 -2.50
CA ARG A 3 -23.60 -15.07 -3.54
C ARG A 3 -22.36 -14.69 -4.35
N LYS A 4 -21.27 -15.47 -4.22
CA LYS A 4 -20.07 -15.32 -5.07
C LYS A 4 -20.50 -15.13 -6.52
N SER A 5 -19.91 -14.15 -7.20
CA SER A 5 -20.21 -13.82 -8.59
C SER A 5 -20.26 -15.10 -9.42
N SER A 6 -21.17 -15.16 -10.40
CA SER A 6 -21.18 -16.27 -11.37
C SER A 6 -19.81 -16.44 -12.03
N ILE A 7 -19.07 -15.34 -12.21
CA ILE A 7 -17.70 -15.33 -12.76
C ILE A 7 -16.68 -15.98 -11.82
N ASP A 8 -16.87 -15.90 -10.50
CA ASP A 8 -15.98 -16.53 -9.53
C ASP A 8 -16.10 -18.06 -9.50
N ARG A 9 -17.14 -18.61 -10.12
CA ARG A 9 -17.43 -20.06 -10.19
C ARG A 9 -17.03 -20.68 -11.53
N LEU A 10 -16.61 -19.85 -12.49
CA LEU A 10 -16.16 -20.32 -13.79
C LEU A 10 -14.85 -21.11 -13.66
N ASP A 11 -14.55 -21.88 -14.71
CA ASP A 11 -13.23 -22.46 -14.88
C ASP A 11 -12.13 -21.39 -14.73
N ALA A 12 -11.02 -21.77 -14.09
CA ALA A 12 -9.94 -20.85 -13.77
C ALA A 12 -9.36 -20.18 -15.03
N GLU A 13 -9.31 -20.89 -16.16
CA GLU A 13 -8.81 -20.35 -17.43
C GLU A 13 -9.74 -19.26 -17.97
N ILE A 14 -11.05 -19.52 -17.99
CA ILE A 14 -12.07 -18.57 -18.46
C ILE A 14 -12.09 -17.33 -17.55
N LYS A 15 -12.06 -17.54 -16.24
CA LYS A 15 -12.02 -16.46 -15.25
C LYS A 15 -10.79 -15.57 -15.44
N ALA A 16 -9.60 -16.16 -15.55
CA ALA A 16 -8.36 -15.42 -15.72
C ALA A 16 -8.38 -14.60 -17.01
N TYR A 17 -8.95 -15.15 -18.08
CA TYR A 17 -9.10 -14.43 -19.35
C TYR A 17 -10.03 -13.22 -19.23
N ILE A 18 -11.21 -13.39 -18.62
CA ILE A 18 -12.15 -12.28 -18.37
C ILE A 18 -11.48 -11.17 -17.56
N GLN A 19 -10.76 -11.54 -16.49
CA GLN A 19 -10.03 -10.57 -15.66
C GLN A 19 -8.98 -9.80 -16.48
N ALA A 20 -8.21 -10.49 -17.33
CA ALA A 20 -7.20 -9.86 -18.17
C ALA A 20 -7.83 -8.87 -19.15
N MET A 21 -8.89 -9.26 -19.86
CA MET A 21 -9.56 -8.41 -20.85
C MET A 21 -10.21 -7.18 -20.19
N LEU A 22 -10.85 -7.36 -19.03
CA LEU A 22 -11.42 -6.25 -18.28
C LEU A 22 -10.34 -5.29 -17.75
N ALA A 23 -9.18 -5.81 -17.33
CA ALA A 23 -8.07 -4.97 -16.85
C ALA A 23 -7.39 -4.20 -18.00
N LEU A 24 -7.31 -4.80 -19.20
CA LEU A 24 -6.82 -4.16 -20.42
C LEU A 24 -7.76 -3.07 -20.93
N GLY A 25 -9.07 -3.24 -20.76
CA GLY A 25 -10.08 -2.24 -21.16
C GLY A 25 -10.15 -2.00 -22.67
N SER A 26 -9.63 -2.93 -23.48
CA SER A 26 -9.47 -2.79 -24.93
C SER A 26 -10.71 -3.23 -25.74
N MET A 27 -11.74 -3.74 -25.08
CA MET A 27 -12.95 -4.28 -25.72
C MET A 27 -14.19 -3.82 -24.97
N THR A 28 -15.28 -3.61 -25.70
CA THR A 28 -16.60 -3.43 -25.12
C THR A 28 -17.11 -4.74 -24.50
N LEU A 29 -18.13 -4.65 -23.63
CA LEU A 29 -18.73 -5.85 -23.04
C LEU A 29 -19.31 -6.78 -24.11
N ASP A 30 -19.87 -6.23 -25.18
CA ASP A 30 -20.48 -7.02 -26.25
C ASP A 30 -19.41 -7.74 -27.08
N GLU A 31 -18.29 -7.08 -27.38
CA GLU A 31 -17.13 -7.70 -28.02
C GLU A 31 -16.49 -8.78 -27.15
N LEU A 32 -16.36 -8.55 -25.84
CA LEU A 32 -15.83 -9.53 -24.90
C LEU A 32 -16.72 -10.77 -24.80
N ILE A 33 -18.05 -10.60 -24.79
CA ILE A 33 -18.98 -11.74 -24.80
C ILE A 33 -18.86 -12.54 -26.10
N ALA A 34 -18.81 -11.87 -27.25
CA ALA A 34 -18.63 -12.54 -28.54
C ALA A 34 -17.30 -13.30 -28.61
N ASP A 35 -16.22 -12.70 -28.11
CA ASP A 35 -14.91 -13.33 -28.05
C ASP A 35 -14.88 -14.54 -27.10
N LEU A 36 -15.51 -14.45 -25.92
CA LEU A 36 -15.66 -15.59 -25.01
C LEU A 36 -16.38 -16.76 -25.67
N GLN A 37 -17.43 -16.49 -26.45
CA GLN A 37 -18.18 -17.52 -27.18
C GLN A 37 -17.32 -18.18 -28.27
N ALA A 38 -16.52 -17.39 -29.00
CA ALA A 38 -15.63 -17.90 -30.04
C ALA A 38 -14.45 -18.71 -29.45
N ARG A 39 -13.90 -18.25 -28.33
CA ARG A 39 -12.70 -18.80 -27.69
C ARG A 39 -12.99 -20.05 -26.86
N TYR A 40 -14.17 -20.10 -26.24
CA TYR A 40 -14.62 -21.23 -25.42
C TYR A 40 -15.95 -21.81 -25.91
N PRO A 41 -15.98 -22.41 -27.13
CA PRO A 41 -17.22 -22.87 -27.74
C PRO A 41 -17.90 -24.01 -26.95
N ALA A 42 -17.12 -24.85 -26.27
CA ALA A 42 -17.64 -25.90 -25.40
C ALA A 42 -18.40 -25.31 -24.20
N ALA A 43 -17.83 -24.30 -23.53
CA ALA A 43 -18.49 -23.59 -22.42
C ALA A 43 -19.68 -22.77 -22.90
N ALA A 44 -19.61 -22.20 -24.11
CA ALA A 44 -20.73 -21.50 -24.73
C ALA A 44 -21.92 -22.44 -24.99
N THR A 45 -21.64 -23.64 -25.52
CA THR A 45 -22.66 -24.66 -25.81
C THR A 45 -23.28 -25.22 -24.52
N ALA A 46 -22.47 -25.36 -23.45
CA ALA A 46 -22.94 -25.78 -22.13
C ALA A 46 -23.77 -24.70 -21.40
N GLY A 47 -23.73 -23.44 -21.87
CA GLY A 47 -24.39 -22.32 -21.20
C GLY A 47 -23.65 -21.82 -19.96
N ASP A 48 -22.38 -22.17 -19.81
CA ASP A 48 -21.56 -21.83 -18.65
C ASP A 48 -20.96 -20.42 -18.73
N LEU A 49 -20.99 -19.79 -19.91
CA LEU A 49 -20.45 -18.44 -20.08
C LEU A 49 -21.30 -17.36 -19.37
N PRO A 50 -20.67 -16.32 -18.79
CA PRO A 50 -21.38 -15.30 -18.04
C PRO A 50 -22.18 -14.38 -18.97
N SER A 51 -23.28 -13.83 -18.44
CA SER A 51 -24.05 -12.81 -19.16
C SER A 51 -23.32 -11.47 -19.20
N ARG A 52 -23.65 -10.63 -20.19
CA ARG A 52 -23.15 -9.25 -20.31
C ARG A 52 -23.28 -8.45 -19.00
N SER A 53 -24.42 -8.57 -18.33
CA SER A 53 -24.66 -7.88 -17.05
C SER A 53 -23.77 -8.40 -15.92
N ALA A 54 -23.50 -9.71 -15.86
CA ALA A 54 -22.58 -10.29 -14.87
C ALA A 54 -21.14 -9.80 -15.10
N VAL A 55 -20.70 -9.75 -16.37
CA VAL A 55 -19.39 -9.21 -16.75
C VAL A 55 -19.30 -7.72 -16.42
N GLY A 56 -20.34 -6.93 -16.71
CA GLY A 56 -20.35 -5.50 -16.42
C GLY A 56 -20.26 -5.17 -14.92
N ARG A 57 -21.00 -5.88 -14.08
CA ARG A 57 -20.94 -5.69 -12.60
C ARG A 57 -19.58 -6.11 -12.04
N TYR A 58 -19.07 -7.27 -12.49
CA TYR A 58 -17.75 -7.74 -12.12
C TYR A 58 -16.65 -6.76 -12.55
N GLY A 59 -16.75 -6.24 -13.78
CA GLY A 59 -15.87 -5.22 -14.33
C GLY A 59 -15.88 -3.93 -13.51
N GLN A 60 -17.04 -3.44 -13.07
CA GLN A 60 -17.10 -2.28 -12.17
C GLN A 60 -16.37 -2.54 -10.85
N LYS A 61 -16.55 -3.72 -10.26
CA LYS A 61 -15.86 -4.09 -9.02
C LYS A 61 -14.34 -4.19 -9.22
N LEU A 62 -13.92 -4.77 -10.33
CA LEU A 62 -12.51 -4.88 -10.71
C LEU A 62 -11.89 -3.50 -10.98
N GLU A 63 -12.57 -2.63 -11.72
CA GLU A 63 -12.08 -1.29 -12.06
C GLU A 63 -11.94 -0.41 -10.82
N ARG A 64 -12.88 -0.49 -9.87
CA ARG A 64 -12.73 0.20 -8.56
C ARG A 64 -11.45 -0.23 -7.84
N ARG A 65 -11.13 -1.52 -7.87
CA ARG A 65 -9.90 -2.06 -7.26
C ARG A 65 -8.65 -1.61 -8.01
N LEU A 66 -8.65 -1.71 -9.35
CA LEU A 66 -7.52 -1.32 -10.20
C LEU A 66 -7.25 0.19 -10.14
N SER A 67 -8.29 1.01 -10.17
CA SER A 67 -8.20 2.47 -10.08
C SER A 67 -7.53 2.90 -8.77
N ALA A 68 -7.89 2.29 -7.65
CA ALA A 68 -7.27 2.59 -6.37
C ALA A 68 -5.80 2.13 -6.29
N ILE A 69 -5.46 0.96 -6.87
CA ILE A 69 -4.06 0.51 -7.00
C ILE A 69 -3.25 1.51 -7.83
N ARG A 70 -3.78 1.96 -8.97
CA ARG A 70 -3.14 2.97 -9.83
C ARG A 70 -2.95 4.28 -9.06
N ALA A 71 -3.99 4.77 -8.38
CA ALA A 71 -3.92 6.00 -7.59
C ALA A 71 -2.88 5.92 -6.46
N SER A 72 -2.81 4.79 -5.73
CA SER A 72 -1.81 4.57 -4.69
C SER A 72 -0.39 4.48 -5.26
N THR A 73 -0.24 3.83 -6.42
CA THR A 73 1.07 3.73 -7.10
C THR A 73 1.56 5.09 -7.60
N GLU A 74 0.66 5.90 -8.17
CA GLU A 74 0.99 7.27 -8.59
C GLU A 74 1.30 8.17 -7.38
N ALA A 75 0.55 8.03 -6.27
CA ALA A 75 0.86 8.73 -5.03
C ALA A 75 2.25 8.35 -4.48
N ALA A 76 2.61 7.07 -4.51
CA ALA A 76 3.94 6.61 -4.12
C ALA A 76 5.04 7.22 -5.02
N LYS A 77 4.83 7.26 -6.35
CA LYS A 77 5.76 7.91 -7.29
C LYS A 77 5.89 9.42 -7.05
N MET A 78 4.81 10.11 -6.72
CA MET A 78 4.86 11.55 -6.39
C MET A 78 5.61 11.79 -5.08
N ILE A 79 5.40 10.95 -4.06
CA ILE A 79 6.16 11.02 -2.81
C ILE A 79 7.65 10.81 -3.07
N GLN A 80 8.01 9.82 -3.91
CA GLN A 80 9.38 9.58 -4.36
C GLN A 80 9.98 10.81 -5.06
N ALA A 81 9.24 11.41 -5.99
CA ALA A 81 9.71 12.57 -6.74
C ALA A 81 9.92 13.82 -5.86
N HIS A 82 9.18 13.94 -4.75
CA HIS A 82 9.28 15.07 -3.81
C HIS A 82 10.19 14.80 -2.61
N ALA A 83 10.49 13.54 -2.29
CA ALA A 83 11.50 13.14 -1.31
C ALA A 83 12.89 13.23 -1.95
N GLY A 84 13.37 14.46 -2.17
CA GLY A 84 14.64 14.72 -2.84
C GLY A 84 15.81 13.94 -2.26
N ASP A 85 16.58 13.32 -3.18
CA ASP A 85 17.96 12.82 -3.23
C ASP A 85 18.71 12.31 -1.97
N ASP A 86 18.14 12.31 -0.76
CA ASP A 86 18.91 12.06 0.46
C ASP A 86 18.41 10.93 1.37
N LYS A 87 17.22 10.30 1.15
CA LYS A 87 16.78 9.19 2.03
C LYS A 87 15.92 8.07 1.39
N ASP A 88 16.57 6.90 1.32
CA ASP A 88 16.12 5.53 1.64
C ASP A 88 14.83 5.00 0.98
N ALA A 89 15.00 4.23 -0.11
CA ALA A 89 13.98 3.41 -0.79
C ALA A 89 13.16 2.48 0.15
N ARG A 90 13.64 2.26 1.39
CA ARG A 90 12.93 1.50 2.43
C ARG A 90 11.73 2.26 3.01
N SER A 91 11.82 3.59 3.12
CA SER A 91 10.72 4.43 3.60
C SER A 91 9.57 4.48 2.58
N GLU A 92 9.89 4.38 1.30
CA GLU A 92 8.92 4.25 0.20
C GLU A 92 8.20 2.91 0.22
N ALA A 93 8.93 1.79 0.29
CA ALA A 93 8.32 0.47 0.36
C ALA A 93 7.39 0.35 1.58
N LEU A 94 7.80 0.91 2.72
CA LEU A 94 6.98 0.94 3.92
C LEU A 94 5.72 1.80 3.77
N THR A 95 5.84 2.97 3.14
CA THR A 95 4.68 3.83 2.87
C THR A 95 3.70 3.17 1.90
N ALA A 96 4.20 2.48 0.87
CA ALA A 96 3.38 1.73 -0.07
C ALA A 96 2.65 0.54 0.58
N MET A 97 3.32 -0.19 1.49
CA MET A 97 2.69 -1.25 2.27
C MET A 97 1.60 -0.71 3.19
N VAL A 98 1.87 0.40 3.90
CA VAL A 98 0.90 1.10 4.74
C VAL A 98 -0.32 1.55 3.94
N GLN A 99 -0.12 2.14 2.76
CA GLN A 99 -1.21 2.56 1.88
C GLN A 99 -2.04 1.35 1.40
N THR A 100 -1.40 0.22 1.10
CA THR A 100 -2.07 -1.03 0.71
C THR A 100 -2.97 -1.56 1.82
N GLU A 101 -2.47 -1.61 3.06
CA GLU A 101 -3.25 -2.06 4.22
C GLU A 101 -4.45 -1.15 4.52
N LEU A 102 -4.25 0.17 4.43
CA LEU A 102 -5.34 1.15 4.57
C LEU A 102 -6.41 0.96 3.48
N PHE A 103 -5.96 0.71 2.25
CA PHE A 103 -6.84 0.48 1.12
C PHE A 103 -7.66 -0.81 1.30
N GLU A 104 -7.03 -1.91 1.69
CA GLU A 104 -7.75 -3.14 1.97
C GLU A 104 -8.77 -2.96 3.10
N ALA A 105 -8.46 -2.14 4.11
CA ALA A 105 -9.41 -1.81 5.16
C ALA A 105 -10.61 -1.02 4.61
N ILE A 106 -10.38 -0.01 3.77
CA ILE A 106 -11.45 0.77 3.12
C ILE A 106 -12.33 -0.12 2.24
N LEU A 107 -11.73 -1.02 1.45
CA LEU A 107 -12.48 -1.96 0.63
C LEU A 107 -13.35 -2.89 1.49
N ALA A 108 -12.79 -3.44 2.57
CA ALA A 108 -13.56 -4.32 3.46
C ALA A 108 -14.73 -3.57 4.12
N LEU A 109 -14.54 -2.30 4.50
CA LEU A 109 -15.61 -1.45 5.02
C LEU A 109 -16.69 -1.17 3.96
N GLN A 110 -16.29 -0.87 2.72
CA GLN A 110 -17.24 -0.65 1.63
C GLN A 110 -18.04 -1.91 1.30
N GLU A 111 -17.38 -3.06 1.23
CA GLU A 111 -18.03 -4.36 1.00
C GLU A 111 -18.98 -4.73 2.16
N ALA A 112 -18.67 -4.30 3.40
CA ALA A 112 -19.52 -4.53 4.58
C ALA A 112 -20.84 -3.74 4.54
N ASP A 113 -20.89 -2.64 3.80
CA ASP A 113 -22.05 -1.76 3.67
C ASP A 113 -22.69 -1.82 2.27
N GLU A 114 -22.08 -2.55 1.32
CA GLU A 114 -22.55 -2.73 -0.05
C GLU A 114 -23.87 -3.53 -0.09
N ILE A 115 -24.79 -3.15 -0.97
CA ILE A 115 -26.01 -3.92 -1.22
C ILE A 115 -25.72 -4.86 -2.39
N GLY A 116 -25.85 -6.17 -2.18
CA GLY A 116 -25.60 -7.21 -3.18
C GLY A 116 -26.58 -7.14 -4.36
N GLU A 117 -26.29 -7.92 -5.41
CA GLU A 117 -27.07 -7.93 -6.66
C GLU A 117 -28.56 -8.24 -6.47
N ASP A 118 -28.90 -8.87 -5.35
CA ASP A 118 -30.23 -9.34 -4.98
C ASP A 118 -31.02 -8.25 -4.20
N GLY A 119 -30.43 -7.08 -3.98
CA GLY A 119 -31.01 -5.99 -3.18
C GLY A 119 -30.80 -6.14 -1.67
N GLU A 120 -30.08 -7.18 -1.25
CA GLU A 120 -29.82 -7.49 0.16
C GLU A 120 -28.40 -7.07 0.59
N LYS A 121 -28.28 -6.57 1.82
CA LYS A 121 -26.98 -6.32 2.44
C LYS A 121 -26.30 -7.66 2.80
N PRO A 122 -24.96 -7.68 2.96
CA PRO A 122 -24.25 -8.82 3.52
C PRO A 122 -24.95 -9.30 4.79
N ASP A 123 -24.99 -10.62 4.97
CA ASP A 123 -25.53 -11.16 6.21
C ASP A 123 -24.72 -10.64 7.41
N PRO A 124 -25.31 -10.59 8.61
CA PRO A 124 -24.64 -10.02 9.78
C PRO A 124 -23.27 -10.66 10.08
N GLY A 125 -23.10 -11.96 9.81
CA GLY A 125 -21.84 -12.66 10.05
C GLY A 125 -20.75 -12.27 9.06
N GLU A 126 -21.10 -12.16 7.78
CA GLU A 126 -20.21 -11.69 6.71
C GLU A 126 -19.81 -10.24 6.92
N ARG A 127 -20.76 -9.39 7.33
CA ARG A 127 -20.48 -8.00 7.71
C ARG A 127 -19.48 -7.93 8.86
N VAL A 128 -19.66 -8.72 9.92
CA VAL A 128 -18.72 -8.77 11.05
C VAL A 128 -17.33 -9.26 10.62
N ALA A 129 -17.25 -10.24 9.71
CA ALA A 129 -15.98 -10.73 9.19
C ALA A 129 -15.22 -9.65 8.40
N LEU A 130 -15.91 -8.89 7.54
CA LEU A 130 -15.34 -7.78 6.79
C LEU A 130 -14.86 -6.65 7.70
N LEU A 131 -15.66 -6.26 8.70
CA LEU A 131 -15.26 -5.28 9.71
C LEU A 131 -14.03 -5.76 10.52
N SER A 132 -13.97 -7.05 10.86
CA SER A 132 -12.82 -7.63 11.57
C SER A 132 -11.55 -7.61 10.71
N LYS A 133 -11.67 -7.87 9.40
CA LYS A 133 -10.56 -7.74 8.46
C LYS A 133 -10.06 -6.30 8.39
N ALA A 134 -10.97 -5.34 8.26
CA ALA A 134 -10.62 -3.92 8.25
C ALA A 134 -9.89 -3.51 9.54
N ALA A 135 -10.40 -3.92 10.71
CA ALA A 135 -9.78 -3.64 12.00
C ALA A 135 -8.36 -4.23 12.11
N LYS A 136 -8.14 -5.45 11.62
CA LYS A 136 -6.82 -6.10 11.62
C LYS A 136 -5.80 -5.36 10.76
N ASN A 137 -6.21 -4.92 9.57
CA ASN A 137 -5.33 -4.18 8.67
C ASN A 137 -4.98 -2.80 9.26
N ILE A 138 -5.95 -2.10 9.87
CA ILE A 138 -5.72 -0.84 10.61
C ILE A 138 -4.75 -1.04 11.79
N ALA A 139 -4.90 -2.13 12.55
CA ALA A 139 -4.01 -2.44 13.66
C ALA A 139 -2.57 -2.71 13.20
N THR A 140 -2.41 -3.43 12.08
CA THR A 140 -1.11 -3.71 11.44
C THR A 140 -0.45 -2.41 10.97
N LEU A 141 -1.23 -1.52 10.37
CA LEU A 141 -0.80 -0.19 9.95
C LEU A 141 -0.31 0.66 11.13
N THR A 142 -1.05 0.64 12.23
CA THR A 142 -0.72 1.39 13.44
C THR A 142 0.61 0.93 14.04
N ARG A 143 0.81 -0.39 14.15
CA ARG A 143 2.08 -0.96 14.65
C ARG A 143 3.26 -0.62 13.75
N SER A 144 3.07 -0.73 12.43
CA SER A 144 4.11 -0.41 11.45
C SER A 144 4.52 1.07 11.52
N SER A 145 3.56 1.97 11.71
CA SER A 145 3.80 3.41 11.90
C SER A 145 4.60 3.71 13.18
N ILE A 146 4.28 3.03 14.29
CA ILE A 146 5.03 3.17 15.55
C ILE A 146 6.48 2.71 15.35
N ASN A 147 6.68 1.53 14.76
CA ASN A 147 8.02 0.99 14.51
C ASN A 147 8.86 1.90 13.60
N LEU A 148 8.25 2.54 12.60
CA LEU A 148 8.93 3.52 11.75
C LEU A 148 9.43 4.71 12.56
N LYS A 149 8.58 5.30 13.40
CA LYS A 149 8.95 6.44 14.25
C LYS A 149 10.07 6.09 15.22
N GLU A 150 9.98 4.90 15.84
CA GLU A 150 11.05 4.41 16.71
C GLU A 150 12.38 4.23 15.97
N PHE A 151 12.33 3.66 14.76
CA PHE A 151 13.52 3.50 13.93
C PHE A 151 14.10 4.85 13.51
N GLN A 152 13.28 5.80 13.06
CA GLN A 152 13.70 7.15 12.72
C GLN A 152 14.37 7.85 13.91
N ALA A 153 13.77 7.77 15.10
CA ALA A 153 14.36 8.34 16.32
C ALA A 153 15.71 7.71 16.66
N LYS A 154 15.84 6.38 16.55
CA LYS A 154 17.11 5.67 16.77
C LYS A 154 18.19 6.08 15.77
N VAL A 155 17.83 6.22 14.49
CA VAL A 155 18.76 6.66 13.44
C VAL A 155 19.19 8.10 13.66
N GLU A 156 18.26 9.00 14.00
CA GLU A 156 18.56 10.40 14.31
C GLU A 156 19.51 10.51 15.51
N GLU A 157 19.23 9.78 16.59
CA GLU A 157 20.09 9.74 17.77
C GLU A 157 21.50 9.22 17.43
N ALA A 158 21.59 8.10 16.69
CA ALA A 158 22.86 7.52 16.29
C ALA A 158 23.66 8.47 15.37
N THR A 159 22.99 9.13 14.43
CA THR A 159 23.60 10.10 13.52
C THR A 159 24.11 11.31 14.30
N ARG A 160 23.31 11.84 15.24
CA ARG A 160 23.72 12.94 16.11
C ARG A 160 24.92 12.56 16.99
N LYS A 161 24.93 11.36 17.58
CA LYS A 161 26.08 10.87 18.37
C LYS A 161 27.34 10.77 17.53
N LYS A 162 27.24 10.22 16.32
CA LYS A 162 28.38 10.10 15.40
C LYS A 162 28.92 11.48 15.00
N LEU A 163 28.03 12.41 14.62
CA LEU A 163 28.41 13.77 14.27
C LEU A 163 29.09 14.50 15.43
N LEU A 164 28.55 14.39 16.66
CA LEU A 164 29.15 15.00 17.84
C LEU A 164 30.53 14.42 18.15
N ALA A 165 30.71 13.10 18.00
CA ALA A 165 32.01 12.45 18.19
C ALA A 165 33.04 12.92 17.16
N GLU A 166 32.64 13.05 15.88
CA GLU A 166 33.50 13.60 14.82
C GLU A 166 33.85 15.07 15.08
N GLN A 167 32.88 15.89 15.49
CA GLN A 167 33.10 17.29 15.84
C GLN A 167 34.02 17.45 17.05
N GLN A 168 33.85 16.62 18.08
CA GLN A 168 34.73 16.61 19.24
C GLN A 168 36.17 16.23 18.87
N ALA A 169 36.36 15.17 18.08
CA ALA A 169 37.68 14.76 17.63
C ALA A 169 38.38 15.85 16.79
N ASN A 170 37.62 16.53 15.92
CA ASN A 170 38.13 17.67 15.14
C ASN A 170 38.51 18.85 16.05
N LEU A 171 37.68 19.16 17.05
CA LEU A 171 37.95 20.23 18.00
C LEU A 171 39.21 19.94 18.83
N GLU A 172 39.42 18.70 19.28
CA GLU A 172 40.63 18.29 19.99
C GLU A 172 41.90 18.42 19.11
N GLN A 173 41.80 18.09 17.82
CA GLN A 173 42.91 18.29 16.88
C GLN A 173 43.23 19.78 16.69
N ILE A 174 42.21 20.62 16.52
CA ILE A 174 42.37 22.08 16.38
C ILE A 174 42.97 22.67 17.66
N ALA A 175 42.50 22.24 18.83
CA ALA A 175 43.00 22.70 20.10
C ALA A 175 44.49 22.37 20.30
N LYS A 176 44.92 21.15 19.94
CA LYS A 176 46.34 20.78 19.94
C LYS A 176 47.16 21.63 18.97
N ALA A 177 46.64 21.89 17.77
CA ALA A 177 47.33 22.69 16.76
C ALA A 177 47.47 24.17 17.15
N GLN A 178 46.46 24.73 17.83
CA GLN A 178 46.44 26.14 18.24
C GLN A 178 46.90 26.39 19.68
N GLY A 179 47.31 25.34 20.41
CA GLY A 179 47.74 25.47 21.81
C GLY A 179 46.62 25.91 22.75
N MET A 180 45.36 25.55 22.45
CA MET A 180 44.24 25.86 23.33
C MET A 180 44.37 25.10 24.66
N GLY A 181 44.14 25.80 25.78
CA GLY A 181 44.12 25.19 27.10
C GLY A 181 42.84 24.38 27.36
N GLN A 182 42.87 23.52 28.38
CA GLN A 182 41.77 22.61 28.71
C GLN A 182 40.45 23.35 28.99
N GLU A 183 40.50 24.48 29.72
CA GLU A 183 39.31 25.29 30.00
C GLU A 183 38.63 25.83 28.73
N GLN A 184 39.42 26.16 27.71
CA GLN A 184 38.90 26.68 26.44
C GLN A 184 38.29 25.55 25.60
N LEU A 185 38.89 24.36 25.62
CA LEU A 185 38.31 23.17 24.99
C LEU A 185 36.96 22.80 25.63
N ASP A 186 36.92 22.75 26.96
CA ASP A 186 35.71 22.42 27.73
C ASP A 186 34.60 23.45 27.50
N PHE A 187 34.95 24.73 27.34
CA PHE A 187 34.01 25.78 26.96
C PHE A 187 33.34 25.47 25.61
N TRP A 188 34.11 25.09 24.58
CA TRP A 188 33.57 24.79 23.26
C TRP A 188 32.74 23.50 23.24
N MET A 189 33.19 22.45 23.91
CA MET A 189 32.42 21.19 24.02
C MET A 189 31.07 21.41 24.70
N LYS A 190 31.05 22.19 25.77
CA LYS A 190 29.83 22.44 26.55
C LYS A 190 28.89 23.45 25.91
N ASN A 191 29.41 24.60 25.47
CA ASN A 191 28.57 25.73 25.06
C ASN A 191 28.27 25.77 23.56
N PHE A 192 29.10 25.13 22.72
CA PHE A 192 28.89 25.10 21.27
C PHE A 192 28.38 23.73 20.80
N LEU A 193 29.02 22.64 21.23
CA LEU A 193 28.58 21.29 20.86
C LEU A 193 27.45 20.76 21.76
N GLY A 194 27.20 21.39 22.92
CA GLY A 194 26.16 20.98 23.86
C GLY A 194 26.43 19.63 24.53
N ILE A 195 27.68 19.18 24.53
CA ILE A 195 28.13 17.94 25.18
C ILE A 195 28.34 18.27 26.65
N LYS A 196 27.68 17.52 27.55
CA LYS A 196 27.79 17.71 29.00
C LYS A 196 28.94 16.91 29.59
#